data_AF-A0A7F8Q7H3-F1
#
_entry.id   AF-A0A7F8Q7H3-F1
#
_cell.length_a   1.000
_cell.length_b   1.000
_cell.length_c   1.000
_cell.angle_alpha   90.00
_cell.angle_beta   90.00
_cell.angle_gamma   90.00
#
_symmetry.space_group_name_H-M   'P 1'
#
loop_
_entity.id
_entity.type
_entity.pdbx_description
1 polymer ?
#
loop_
_entity_poly.entity_id
_entity_poly.type
_entity_poly.pdbx_seq_one_letter_code
_entity_poly.pdbx_strand_id
1 'polypeptide(L)'
;DIIMSLTVGKLTDHEVITLARHYQVPEDTSPDMNVLIAQAHEQLKKNTFENFERLTATCVYQDREKKKVLPSKDIRRLCKSSRLPLTDDLLGSILSGFEDSKEQINYESFFCALNWRMNPMPELEAPSYMKE
;
A
#
# COMPACT_ATOMS: atom_id res chain seq x y z
N ASP A 1 13.10 1.28 -16.88
CA ASP A 1 14.14 1.43 -17.93
C ASP A 1 15.24 2.45 -17.68
N ILE A 2 14.94 3.73 -17.38
CA ILE A 2 15.97 4.79 -17.35
C ILE A 2 17.06 4.55 -16.29
N ILE A 3 16.71 4.16 -15.05
CA ILE A 3 17.72 3.91 -14.01
C ILE A 3 18.61 2.70 -14.35
N MET A 4 18.02 1.66 -14.95
CA MET A 4 18.74 0.43 -15.32
C MET A 4 19.68 0.64 -16.50
N SER A 5 19.30 1.52 -17.45
CA SER A 5 20.17 1.91 -18.57
C SER A 5 21.31 2.83 -18.13
N LEU A 6 21.05 3.80 -17.23
CA LEU A 6 22.08 4.68 -16.67
C LEU A 6 23.12 3.93 -15.83
N THR A 7 22.70 2.88 -15.13
CA THR A 7 23.56 2.12 -14.22
C THR A 7 24.25 0.94 -14.91
N VAL A 8 23.94 0.68 -16.20
CA VAL A 8 24.55 -0.38 -17.02
C VAL A 8 24.53 -1.75 -16.30
N GLY A 9 23.42 -2.04 -15.61
CA GLY A 9 23.25 -3.30 -14.86
C GLY A 9 24.17 -3.47 -13.65
N LYS A 10 24.83 -2.40 -13.15
CA LYS A 10 25.67 -2.46 -11.94
C LYS A 10 24.88 -2.48 -10.64
N LEU A 11 23.59 -2.13 -10.69
CA LEU A 11 22.70 -2.22 -9.56
C LEU A 11 21.90 -3.51 -9.64
N THR A 12 21.79 -4.18 -8.49
CA THR A 12 20.83 -5.26 -8.28
C THR A 12 19.39 -4.71 -8.32
N ASP A 13 18.42 -5.58 -8.57
CA ASP A 13 16.99 -5.20 -8.55
C ASP A 13 16.61 -4.51 -7.23
N HIS A 14 17.15 -4.98 -6.12
CA HIS A 14 16.91 -4.40 -4.80
C HIS A 14 17.47 -2.97 -4.67
N GLU A 15 18.66 -2.69 -5.22
CA GLU A 15 19.25 -1.35 -5.21
C GLU A 15 18.49 -0.39 -6.14
N VAL A 16 18.07 -0.87 -7.31
CA VAL A 16 17.22 -0.08 -8.23
C VAL A 16 15.91 0.30 -7.55
N ILE A 17 15.26 -0.65 -6.88
CA ILE A 17 14.03 -0.40 -6.12
C ILE A 17 14.28 0.60 -4.99
N THR A 18 15.38 0.48 -4.26
CA THR A 18 15.74 1.41 -3.16
C THR A 18 15.90 2.84 -3.66
N LEU A 19 16.61 3.04 -4.77
CA LEU A 19 16.82 4.37 -5.36
C LEU A 19 15.52 4.95 -5.94
N ALA A 20 14.75 4.13 -6.64
CA ALA A 20 13.46 4.53 -7.17
C ALA A 20 12.57 5.07 -6.06
N ARG A 21 12.50 4.39 -4.91
CA ARG A 21 11.75 4.84 -3.71
C ARG A 21 12.28 6.14 -3.11
N HIS A 22 13.60 6.24 -2.88
CA HIS A 22 14.18 7.41 -2.20
C HIS A 22 13.97 8.71 -2.98
N TYR A 23 13.99 8.62 -4.31
CA TYR A 23 13.79 9.77 -5.20
C TYR A 23 12.40 9.78 -5.84
N GLN A 24 11.49 8.91 -5.40
CA GLN A 24 10.11 8.94 -5.88
C GLN A 24 9.48 10.23 -5.39
N VAL A 25 9.05 11.06 -6.33
CA VAL A 25 8.10 12.13 -6.01
C VAL A 25 6.83 11.43 -5.56
N PRO A 26 6.29 11.73 -4.35
CA PRO A 26 5.02 11.14 -3.92
C PRO A 26 3.98 11.39 -5.01
N GLU A 27 3.45 10.32 -5.61
CA GLU A 27 2.23 10.45 -6.43
C GLU A 27 1.17 11.10 -5.54
N ASP A 28 0.42 12.06 -6.08
CA ASP A 28 -0.61 12.94 -5.47
C ASP A 28 -1.54 12.25 -4.45
N THR A 29 -0.95 11.75 -3.38
CA THR A 29 -1.60 11.10 -2.27
C THR A 29 -1.76 12.20 -1.27
N SER A 30 -3.01 12.54 -0.94
CA SER A 30 -3.27 13.59 0.03
C SER A 30 -2.44 13.32 1.29
N PRO A 31 -1.90 14.36 1.95
CA PRO A 31 -1.12 14.18 3.17
C PRO A 31 -1.87 13.34 4.22
N ASP A 32 -3.20 13.43 4.22
CA ASP A 32 -4.09 12.60 5.05
C ASP A 32 -3.97 11.10 4.73
N MET A 33 -3.91 10.72 3.45
CA MET A 33 -3.77 9.31 3.05
C MET A 33 -2.41 8.73 3.42
N ASN A 34 -1.33 9.51 3.34
CA ASN A 34 -0.01 9.05 3.79
C ASN A 34 0.00 8.74 5.30
N VAL A 35 -0.68 9.56 6.10
CA VAL A 35 -0.84 9.31 7.55
C VAL A 35 -1.63 8.01 7.79
N LEU A 36 -2.72 7.78 7.05
CA LEU A 36 -3.51 6.56 7.17
C LEU A 36 -2.70 5.30 6.79
N ILE A 37 -1.89 5.37 5.73
CA ILE A 37 -1.02 4.26 5.32
C ILE A 37 0.06 4.00 6.37
N ALA A 38 0.69 5.03 6.94
CA ALA A 38 1.68 4.86 8.00
C ALA A 38 1.06 4.23 9.27
N GLN A 39 -0.15 4.66 9.66
CA GLN A 39 -0.90 4.02 10.75
C GLN A 39 -1.24 2.56 10.46
N ALA A 40 -1.62 2.24 9.21
CA ALA A 40 -1.85 0.86 8.80
C ALA A 40 -0.57 0.03 8.89
N HIS A 41 0.57 0.56 8.44
CA HIS A 41 1.86 -0.12 8.53
C HIS A 41 2.24 -0.44 9.97
N GLU A 42 2.01 0.47 10.92
CA GLU A 42 2.23 0.17 12.33
C GLU A 42 1.40 -1.02 12.80
N GLN A 43 0.10 -1.06 12.50
CA GLN A 43 -0.78 -2.16 12.92
C GLN A 43 -0.37 -3.48 12.25
N LEU A 44 -0.02 -3.45 10.96
CA LEU A 44 0.42 -4.61 10.19
C LEU A 44 1.77 -5.15 10.70
N LYS A 45 2.74 -4.27 10.98
CA LYS A 45 4.04 -4.62 11.59
C LYS A 45 3.87 -5.24 12.98
N LYS A 46 3.07 -4.62 13.85
CA LYS A 46 2.76 -5.12 15.20
C LYS A 46 2.18 -6.54 15.19
N ASN A 47 1.44 -6.88 14.13
CA ASN A 47 0.84 -8.21 13.96
C ASN A 47 1.64 -9.12 13.01
N THR A 48 2.83 -8.71 12.55
CA THR A 48 3.67 -9.47 11.60
C THR A 48 2.91 -9.92 10.35
N PHE A 49 1.95 -9.11 9.89
CA PHE A 49 1.11 -9.48 8.76
C PHE A 49 1.85 -9.24 7.45
N GLU A 50 2.02 -10.32 6.66
CA GLU A 50 2.80 -10.31 5.42
C GLU A 50 2.09 -11.02 4.25
N ASN A 51 0.85 -11.46 4.45
CA ASN A 51 0.11 -12.29 3.48
C ASN A 51 -0.48 -11.48 2.30
N PHE A 52 0.20 -10.41 1.86
CA PHE A 52 -0.25 -9.55 0.76
C PHE A 52 -0.31 -10.31 -0.58
N GLU A 53 0.68 -11.15 -0.87
CA GLU A 53 0.70 -11.99 -2.09
C GLU A 53 -0.55 -12.85 -2.23
N ARG A 54 -1.02 -13.43 -1.12
CA ARG A 54 -2.23 -14.26 -1.11
C ARG A 54 -3.49 -13.45 -1.37
N LEU A 55 -3.55 -12.22 -0.83
CA LEU A 55 -4.66 -11.30 -1.06
C LEU A 55 -4.72 -10.90 -2.54
N THR A 56 -3.58 -10.49 -3.10
CA THR A 56 -3.45 -10.14 -4.52
C THR A 56 -3.82 -11.32 -5.42
N ALA A 57 -3.33 -12.53 -5.13
CA ALA A 57 -3.69 -13.73 -5.90
C ALA A 57 -5.21 -14.04 -5.84
N THR A 58 -5.85 -13.78 -4.71
CA THR A 58 -7.30 -13.93 -4.57
C THR A 58 -8.05 -12.91 -5.43
N CYS A 59 -7.57 -11.67 -5.50
CA CYS A 59 -8.12 -10.65 -6.39
C CYS A 59 -7.95 -11.02 -7.86
N VAL A 60 -6.77 -11.46 -8.27
CA VAL A 60 -6.49 -11.91 -9.65
C VAL A 60 -7.42 -13.07 -10.05
N TYR A 61 -7.70 -14.00 -9.14
CA TYR A 61 -8.65 -15.08 -9.39
C TYR A 61 -10.10 -14.58 -9.56
N GLN A 62 -10.51 -13.57 -8.80
CA GLN A 62 -11.85 -12.97 -8.89
C GLN A 62 -12.00 -12.10 -10.14
N ASP A 63 -10.94 -11.40 -10.54
CA ASP A 63 -10.88 -10.54 -11.72
C ASP A 63 -10.68 -11.37 -13.00
N ARG A 64 -11.74 -12.10 -13.39
CA ARG A 64 -11.74 -12.94 -14.60
C ARG A 64 -11.46 -12.15 -15.88
N GLU A 65 -11.79 -10.87 -15.88
CA GLU A 65 -11.63 -9.97 -17.02
C GLU A 65 -10.26 -9.29 -17.05
N LYS A 66 -9.41 -9.51 -16.03
CA LYS A 66 -8.06 -8.94 -15.89
C LYS A 66 -8.03 -7.42 -15.98
N LYS A 67 -9.06 -6.77 -15.41
CA LYS A 67 -9.19 -5.31 -15.39
C LYS A 67 -8.30 -4.65 -14.33
N LYS A 68 -7.71 -5.43 -13.43
CA LYS A 68 -6.93 -5.00 -12.25
C LYS A 68 -7.72 -4.25 -11.20
N VAL A 69 -9.04 -4.24 -11.32
CA VAL A 69 -9.94 -3.54 -10.42
C VAL A 69 -11.03 -4.49 -9.93
N LEU A 70 -11.48 -4.28 -8.70
CA LEU A 70 -12.62 -4.98 -8.11
C LEU A 70 -13.50 -3.99 -7.35
N PRO A 71 -14.80 -4.27 -7.18
CA PRO A 71 -15.67 -3.43 -6.37
C PRO A 71 -15.12 -3.25 -4.96
N SER A 72 -15.16 -2.03 -4.41
CA SER A 72 -14.61 -1.73 -3.07
C SER A 72 -15.20 -2.61 -1.97
N LYS A 73 -16.48 -2.95 -2.09
CA LYS A 73 -17.20 -3.86 -1.19
C LYS A 73 -16.58 -5.26 -1.17
N ASP A 74 -16.11 -5.75 -2.32
CA ASP A 74 -15.46 -7.06 -2.43
C ASP A 74 -14.05 -7.03 -1.84
N ILE A 75 -13.27 -5.96 -2.08
CA ILE A 75 -11.96 -5.77 -1.44
C ILE A 75 -12.12 -5.69 0.08
N ARG A 76 -13.10 -4.92 0.58
CA ARG A 76 -13.40 -4.84 2.02
C ARG A 76 -13.74 -6.21 2.59
N ARG A 77 -14.60 -6.97 1.91
CA ARG A 77 -14.96 -8.33 2.33
C ARG A 77 -13.73 -9.24 2.36
N LEU A 78 -12.86 -9.15 1.35
CA LEU A 78 -11.62 -9.92 1.29
C LEU A 78 -10.69 -9.61 2.47
N CYS A 79 -10.42 -8.33 2.75
CA CYS A 79 -9.60 -7.89 3.88
C CYS A 79 -10.14 -8.43 5.21
N LYS A 80 -11.45 -8.33 5.44
CA LYS A 80 -12.12 -8.86 6.64
C LYS A 80 -12.00 -10.39 6.74
N SER A 81 -12.30 -11.10 5.65
CA SER A 81 -12.25 -12.57 5.63
C SER A 81 -10.84 -13.12 5.84
N SER A 82 -9.82 -12.37 5.42
CA SER A 82 -8.41 -12.70 5.56
C SER A 82 -7.81 -12.25 6.90
N ARG A 83 -8.65 -11.69 7.79
CA ARG A 83 -8.25 -11.17 9.11
C ARG A 83 -7.10 -10.17 9.01
N LEU A 84 -7.17 -9.27 8.04
CA LEU A 84 -6.24 -8.16 7.92
C LEU A 84 -6.29 -7.35 9.24
N PRO A 85 -5.17 -7.20 9.97
CA PRO A 85 -5.17 -6.60 11.30
C PRO A 85 -5.18 -5.07 11.20
N LEU A 86 -6.28 -4.54 10.70
CA LEU A 86 -6.61 -3.12 10.66
C LEU A 86 -7.94 -2.91 11.37
N THR A 87 -8.09 -1.79 12.07
CA THR A 87 -9.39 -1.38 12.60
C THR A 87 -10.37 -1.11 11.44
N ASP A 88 -11.68 -1.34 11.66
CA ASP A 88 -12.67 -1.19 10.59
C ASP A 88 -12.76 0.24 10.07
N ASP A 89 -12.61 1.23 10.97
CA ASP A 89 -12.57 2.65 10.61
C ASP A 89 -11.36 2.97 9.73
N LEU A 90 -10.16 2.53 10.12
CA LEU A 90 -8.93 2.76 9.36
C LEU A 90 -9.00 2.08 7.98
N LEU A 91 -9.46 0.83 7.93
CA LEU A 91 -9.66 0.13 6.67
C LEU A 91 -10.68 0.87 5.79
N GLY A 92 -11.78 1.36 6.37
CA GLY A 92 -12.79 2.14 5.65
C GLY A 92 -12.22 3.43 5.05
N SER A 93 -11.48 4.21 5.83
CA SER A 93 -10.83 5.44 5.38
C SER A 93 -9.83 5.18 4.26
N ILE A 94 -9.00 4.14 4.38
CA ILE A 94 -8.03 3.80 3.32
C ILE A 94 -8.77 3.36 2.05
N LEU A 95 -9.78 2.48 2.15
CA LEU A 95 -10.54 2.04 0.98
C LEU A 95 -11.18 3.21 0.24
N SER A 96 -11.75 4.17 0.97
CA SER A 96 -12.35 5.37 0.40
C SER A 96 -11.35 6.23 -0.37
N GLY A 97 -10.07 6.25 0.04
CA GLY A 97 -9.02 6.98 -0.67
C GLY A 97 -8.53 6.30 -1.95
N PHE A 98 -8.73 4.99 -2.10
CA PHE A 98 -8.39 4.22 -3.30
C PHE A 98 -9.58 3.98 -4.24
N GLU A 99 -10.79 4.33 -3.81
CA GLU A 99 -12.02 4.12 -4.56
C GLU A 99 -12.11 5.10 -5.75
N ASP A 100 -12.39 4.56 -6.93
CA ASP A 100 -12.62 5.34 -8.14
C ASP A 100 -14.08 5.82 -8.25
N SER A 101 -14.38 6.59 -9.29
CA SER A 101 -15.73 7.11 -9.56
C SER A 101 -16.79 6.04 -9.84
N LYS A 102 -16.41 4.76 -9.94
CA LYS A 102 -17.27 3.61 -10.18
C LYS A 102 -17.32 2.64 -9.00
N GLU A 103 -16.96 3.10 -7.80
CA GLU A 103 -16.89 2.28 -6.57
C GLU A 103 -15.96 1.04 -6.73
N GLN A 104 -14.87 1.20 -7.48
CA GLN A 104 -13.87 0.15 -7.71
C GLN A 104 -12.49 0.56 -7.20
N ILE A 105 -11.69 -0.44 -6.84
CA ILE A 105 -10.34 -0.28 -6.33
C ILE A 105 -9.38 -1.06 -7.21
N ASN A 106 -8.29 -0.42 -7.61
CA ASN A 106 -7.13 -1.12 -8.15
C ASN A 106 -6.44 -1.89 -7.02
N TYR A 107 -6.60 -3.22 -7.04
CA TYR A 107 -6.12 -4.07 -5.94
C TYR A 107 -4.59 -4.18 -5.89
N GLU A 108 -3.90 -4.04 -7.03
CA GLU A 108 -2.44 -4.04 -7.06
C GLU A 108 -1.90 -2.80 -6.35
N SER A 109 -2.42 -1.62 -6.68
CA SER A 109 -2.04 -0.36 -6.04
C SER A 109 -2.38 -0.34 -4.55
N PHE A 110 -3.57 -0.81 -4.18
CA PHE A 110 -4.02 -0.86 -2.78
C PHE A 110 -3.13 -1.76 -1.92
N PHE A 111 -2.87 -3.01 -2.33
CA PHE A 111 -2.02 -3.92 -1.55
C PHE A 111 -0.55 -3.54 -1.60
N CYS A 112 -0.07 -2.93 -2.70
CA CYS A 112 1.27 -2.37 -2.75
C CYS A 112 1.46 -1.27 -1.70
N ALA A 113 0.50 -0.35 -1.59
CA ALA A 113 0.55 0.73 -0.60
C ALA A 113 0.53 0.21 0.84
N LEU A 114 -0.27 -0.83 1.14
CA LEU A 114 -0.34 -1.46 2.47
C LEU A 114 0.86 -2.35 2.81
N ASN A 115 1.61 -2.80 1.80
CA ASN A 115 2.74 -3.70 2.03
C ASN A 115 3.92 -2.93 2.62
N TRP A 116 3.98 -2.87 3.95
CA TRP A 116 5.00 -2.16 4.72
C TRP A 116 6.44 -2.65 4.48
N ARG A 117 6.63 -3.84 3.89
CA ARG A 117 7.96 -4.32 3.46
C ARG A 117 8.35 -3.79 2.09
N MET A 118 7.39 -3.74 1.17
CA MET A 118 7.62 -3.25 -0.18
C MET A 118 7.52 -1.73 -0.29
N ASN A 119 6.79 -1.10 0.61
CA ASN A 119 6.57 0.34 0.65
C ASN A 119 6.70 0.85 2.10
N PRO A 120 7.89 0.85 2.70
CA PRO A 120 8.04 1.37 4.05
C PRO A 120 7.77 2.88 4.05
N MET A 121 6.72 3.31 4.75
CA MET A 121 6.52 4.74 5.01
C MET A 121 7.52 5.24 6.06
N PRO A 122 7.94 6.53 5.99
CA PRO A 122 8.62 7.19 7.09
C PRO A 122 7.82 6.99 8.37
N GLU A 123 8.48 6.70 9.49
CA GLU A 123 7.81 6.63 10.77
C GLU A 123 7.15 7.99 11.05
N LEU A 124 5.90 7.96 11.52
CA LEU A 124 5.23 9.17 11.97
C LEU A 124 6.02 9.67 13.19
N GLU A 125 6.86 10.68 13.00
CA GLU A 125 7.47 11.36 14.12
C GLU A 125 6.34 11.98 14.95
N ALA A 126 6.21 11.52 16.20
CA ALA A 126 5.33 12.18 17.13
C ALA A 126 5.78 13.64 17.26
N PRO A 127 4.88 14.63 17.20
CA PRO A 127 5.26 16.02 17.39
C PRO A 127 5.99 16.12 18.72
N SER A 128 7.26 16.55 18.69
CA SER A 128 8.01 16.82 19.90
C SER A 128 7.27 17.92 20.65
N TYR A 129 6.51 17.57 21.69
CA TYR A 129 5.96 18.56 22.59
C TYR A 129 7.15 19.31 23.20
N MET A 130 7.41 20.52 22.71
CA MET A 130 8.34 21.43 23.36
C MET A 130 7.81 21.65 24.77
N LYS A 131 8.53 21.13 25.76
CA LYS A 131 8.44 21.62 27.13
C LYS A 131 9.09 22.99 27.16
N GLU A 132 8.27 24.04 27.17
CA GLU A 132 8.63 25.32 27.79
C GLU A 132 8.12 25.34 29.23
#